data_AF-A0A7S2G2J2-F1
#
_entry.id   AF-A0A7S2G2J2-F1
#
_cell.length_a   1.000
_cell.length_b   1.000
_cell.length_c   1.000
_cell.angle_alpha   90.00
_cell.angle_beta   90.00
_cell.angle_gamma   90.00
#
_symmetry.space_group_name_H-M   'P 1'
#
loop_
_entity.id
_entity.type
_entity.pdbx_description
1 polymer ?
#
loop_
_entity_poly.entity_id
_entity_poly.type
_entity_poly.pdbx_seq_one_letter_code
_entity_poly.pdbx_strand_id
1 'polypeptide(L)'
;ACEKGYSEVAEVLASEVIKKGGSLALDAMDENGDTPLMIACDNGHSKVVSVLIEKGANAEALDKDGYTALHVACEKGYSEVAEVLASEVIKKGGSLALDAMDENGDTPLMIACDNGHSKVVSVLIEKGANAEALDKDGYTALHVACEKGYS
;
A
#
# COMPACT_ATOMS: atom_id res chain seq x y z
N ALA A 1 10.91 8.39 -11.64
CA ALA A 1 11.74 8.20 -10.42
C ALA A 1 11.22 7.06 -9.58
N CYS A 2 9.91 7.05 -9.26
CA CYS A 2 9.27 5.98 -8.49
C CYS A 2 9.41 4.59 -9.10
N GLU A 3 9.04 4.43 -10.38
CA GLU A 3 9.16 3.15 -11.10
C GLU A 3 10.60 2.60 -11.12
N LYS A 4 11.61 3.48 -11.20
CA LYS A 4 13.03 3.11 -11.31
C LYS A 4 13.77 3.05 -9.96
N GLY A 5 13.10 3.37 -8.85
CA GLY A 5 13.71 3.34 -7.52
C GLY A 5 14.70 4.47 -7.22
N TYR A 6 14.67 5.57 -7.98
CA TYR A 6 15.61 6.68 -7.81
C TYR A 6 15.20 7.58 -6.63
N SER A 7 15.50 7.15 -5.41
CA SER A 7 15.08 7.84 -4.17
C SER A 7 15.56 9.28 -4.06
N GLU A 8 16.82 9.57 -4.41
CA GLU A 8 17.35 10.94 -4.39
C GLU A 8 16.62 11.85 -5.39
N VAL A 9 16.35 11.33 -6.60
CA VAL A 9 15.60 12.08 -7.62
C VAL A 9 14.16 12.29 -7.17
N ALA A 10 13.52 11.27 -6.59
CA ALA A 10 12.17 11.38 -6.03
C ALA A 10 12.11 12.43 -4.92
N GLU A 11 13.10 12.46 -4.02
CA GLU A 11 13.17 13.44 -2.95
C GLU A 11 13.30 14.87 -3.48
N VAL A 12 14.25 15.10 -4.40
CA VAL A 12 14.48 16.42 -5.00
C VAL A 12 13.22 16.91 -5.71
N LEU A 13 12.57 16.05 -6.50
CA LEU A 13 11.34 16.40 -7.21
C LEU A 13 10.20 16.70 -6.24
N ALA A 14 9.95 15.84 -5.25
CA ALA A 14 8.89 16.03 -4.27
C ALA A 14 9.07 17.34 -3.50
N SER A 15 10.29 17.64 -3.04
CA SER A 15 10.59 18.88 -2.33
C SER A 15 10.43 20.12 -3.21
N GLU A 16 10.82 20.07 -4.48
CA GLU A 16 10.67 21.20 -5.40
C GLU A 16 9.20 21.48 -5.75
N VAL A 17 8.42 20.42 -5.96
CA VAL A 17 6.98 20.51 -6.24
C VAL A 17 6.22 21.12 -5.06
N ILE A 18 6.52 20.68 -3.83
CA ILE A 18 5.92 21.26 -2.61
C ILE A 18 6.26 22.75 -2.48
N LYS A 19 7.53 23.15 -2.71
CA LYS A 19 7.95 24.56 -2.64
C LYS A 19 7.19 25.46 -3.60
N LYS A 20 6.79 24.93 -4.76
CA LYS A 20 5.97 25.64 -5.76
C LYS A 20 4.48 25.65 -5.45
N GLY A 21 4.06 25.11 -4.30
CA GLY A 21 2.65 25.03 -3.88
C GLY A 21 1.88 23.87 -4.50
N GLY A 22 2.57 22.92 -5.14
CA GLY A 22 1.96 21.79 -5.85
C GLY A 22 1.78 20.54 -5.00
N SER A 23 1.35 20.62 -3.74
CA SER A 23 1.25 19.42 -2.88
C SER A 23 0.36 18.32 -3.49
N LEU A 24 -0.66 18.70 -4.27
CA LEU A 24 -1.54 17.79 -5.01
C LEU A 24 -0.82 16.92 -6.04
N ALA A 25 0.40 17.29 -6.46
CA ALA A 25 1.13 16.52 -7.46
C ALA A 25 1.84 15.28 -6.86
N LEU A 26 1.93 15.14 -5.52
CA LEU A 26 2.34 13.88 -4.90
C LEU A 26 1.27 12.80 -5.03
N ASP A 27 0.02 13.21 -5.20
CA ASP A 27 -1.15 12.34 -5.33
C ASP A 27 -1.71 12.37 -6.77
N ALA A 28 -0.95 12.89 -7.74
CA ALA A 28 -1.36 12.91 -9.13
C ALA A 28 -1.48 11.48 -9.65
N MET A 29 -2.65 11.15 -10.21
CA MET A 29 -2.93 9.82 -10.73
C MET A 29 -2.61 9.73 -12.22
N ASP A 30 -2.12 8.58 -12.66
CA ASP A 30 -1.95 8.28 -14.08
C ASP A 30 -3.25 7.78 -14.74
N GLU A 31 -3.16 7.20 -15.94
CA GLU A 31 -4.33 6.69 -16.66
C GLU A 31 -5.00 5.50 -15.96
N ASN A 32 -4.34 4.79 -15.06
CA ASN A 32 -4.88 3.68 -14.28
C ASN A 32 -5.41 4.12 -12.91
N GLY A 33 -5.21 5.38 -12.53
CA GLY A 33 -5.49 5.83 -11.16
C GLY A 33 -4.30 5.69 -10.23
N ASP A 34 -3.13 5.26 -10.72
CA ASP A 34 -1.97 5.00 -9.87
C ASP A 34 -1.31 6.32 -9.44
N THR A 35 -1.12 6.46 -8.13
CA THR A 35 -0.30 7.53 -7.56
C THR A 35 1.20 7.21 -7.64
N PRO A 36 2.10 8.21 -7.55
CA PRO A 36 3.54 7.97 -7.42
C PRO A 36 3.91 7.00 -6.29
N LEU A 37 3.13 6.97 -5.21
CA LEU A 37 3.30 6.05 -4.09
C LEU A 37 2.94 4.61 -4.49
N MET A 38 1.82 4.40 -5.17
CA MET A 38 1.43 3.08 -5.71
C MET A 38 2.47 2.56 -6.70
N ILE A 39 2.96 3.39 -7.62
CA ILE A 39 4.01 3.02 -8.57
C ILE A 39 5.29 2.56 -7.85
N ALA A 40 5.68 3.24 -6.77
CA ALA A 40 6.84 2.84 -5.97
C ALA A 40 6.60 1.50 -5.24
N CYS A 41 5.37 1.23 -4.81
CA CYS A 41 4.98 -0.02 -4.15
C CYS A 41 4.93 -1.19 -5.14
N ASP A 42 4.33 -0.98 -6.32
CA ASP A 42 4.25 -1.94 -7.42
C ASP A 42 5.63 -2.43 -7.88
N ASN A 43 6.66 -1.59 -7.71
CA ASN A 43 8.04 -1.90 -8.11
C ASN A 43 8.97 -2.24 -6.93
N GLY A 44 8.46 -2.32 -5.70
CA GLY A 44 9.22 -2.77 -4.53
C GLY A 44 10.23 -1.77 -3.96
N HIS A 45 10.08 -0.47 -4.25
CA HIS A 45 11.09 0.54 -3.90
C HIS A 45 10.86 1.18 -2.53
N SER A 46 11.13 0.44 -1.45
CA SER A 46 10.91 0.85 -0.05
C SER A 46 11.46 2.25 0.30
N LYS A 47 12.65 2.59 -0.19
CA LYS A 47 13.26 3.92 0.01
C LYS A 47 12.46 5.05 -0.63
N VAL A 48 11.94 4.83 -1.84
CA VAL A 48 11.09 5.84 -2.50
C VAL A 48 9.77 5.98 -1.75
N VAL A 49 9.19 4.86 -1.29
CA VAL A 49 7.98 4.85 -0.48
C VAL A 49 8.15 5.67 0.80
N SER A 50 9.25 5.47 1.54
CA SER A 50 9.57 6.27 2.74
C SER A 50 9.62 7.76 2.43
N VAL A 51 10.36 8.14 1.38
CA VAL A 51 10.48 9.54 0.94
C VAL A 51 9.11 10.14 0.63
N LEU A 52 8.29 9.45 -0.18
CA LEU A 52 6.98 9.97 -0.57
C LEU A 52 6.05 10.15 0.63
N ILE A 53 6.01 9.20 1.55
CA ILE A 53 5.21 9.35 2.76
C ILE A 53 5.76 10.50 3.60
N GLU A 54 7.07 10.59 3.86
CA GLU A 54 7.66 11.69 4.63
C GLU A 54 7.31 13.07 4.05
N LYS A 55 7.22 13.18 2.72
CA LYS A 55 6.82 14.41 2.03
C LYS A 55 5.30 14.65 2.00
N GLY A 56 4.50 13.71 2.47
CA GLY A 56 3.05 13.86 2.67
C GLY A 56 2.17 13.26 1.59
N ALA A 57 2.67 12.31 0.80
CA ALA A 57 1.82 11.54 -0.12
C ALA A 57 0.68 10.84 0.63
N ASN A 58 -0.50 10.81 0.01
CA ASN A 58 -1.69 10.17 0.55
C ASN A 58 -1.64 8.64 0.34
N ALA A 59 -1.44 7.90 1.43
CA ALA A 59 -1.45 6.44 1.40
C ALA A 59 -2.85 5.82 1.27
N GLU A 60 -3.91 6.59 1.51
CA GLU A 60 -5.31 6.18 1.40
C GLU A 60 -5.94 6.53 0.04
N ALA A 61 -5.15 7.07 -0.90
CA ALA A 61 -5.60 7.23 -2.27
C ALA A 61 -5.99 5.85 -2.84
N LEU A 62 -7.06 5.85 -3.66
CA LEU A 62 -7.58 4.66 -4.31
C LEU A 62 -7.33 4.76 -5.81
N ASP A 63 -6.86 3.69 -6.41
CA ASP A 63 -6.82 3.55 -7.86
C ASP A 63 -8.20 3.16 -8.42
N LYS A 64 -8.27 2.79 -9.69
CA LYS A 64 -9.52 2.42 -10.35
C LYS A 64 -10.13 1.10 -9.88
N ASP A 65 -9.34 0.21 -9.28
CA ASP A 65 -9.81 -1.06 -8.75
C ASP A 65 -10.09 -0.97 -7.23
N GLY A 66 -9.97 0.25 -6.67
CA GLY A 66 -10.17 0.50 -5.25
C GLY A 66 -8.96 0.14 -4.39
N TYR A 67 -7.80 -0.12 -4.99
CA TYR A 67 -6.61 -0.48 -4.24
C TYR A 67 -5.97 0.77 -3.63
N THR A 68 -5.48 0.63 -2.41
CA THR A 68 -4.51 1.57 -1.81
C THR A 68 -3.07 1.15 -2.14
N ALA A 69 -2.10 2.01 -1.84
CA ALA A 69 -0.69 1.63 -1.95
C ALA A 69 -0.32 0.36 -1.14
N LEU A 70 -1.02 0.11 -0.02
CA LEU A 70 -0.80 -1.09 0.79
C LEU A 70 -1.37 -2.34 0.11
N HIS A 71 -2.53 -2.27 -0.55
CA HIS A 71 -3.05 -3.37 -1.38
C HIS A 71 -2.04 -3.78 -2.45
N VAL A 72 -1.50 -2.80 -3.19
CA VAL A 72 -0.48 -3.02 -4.22
C VAL A 72 0.76 -3.72 -3.65
N ALA A 73 1.30 -3.23 -2.52
CA ALA A 73 2.46 -3.87 -1.89
C ALA A 73 2.17 -5.32 -1.44
N CYS A 74 0.93 -5.59 -1.00
CA CYS A 74 0.48 -6.90 -0.57
C CYS A 74 0.30 -7.87 -1.73
N GLU A 75 -0.29 -7.43 -2.83
CA GLU A 75 -0.43 -8.20 -4.06
C GLU A 75 0.95 -8.61 -4.62
N LYS A 76 1.91 -7.69 -4.64
CA LYS A 76 3.27 -7.96 -5.14
C LYS A 76 4.16 -8.73 -4.18
N GLY A 77 3.76 -8.86 -2.91
CA GLY A 77 4.53 -9.62 -1.92
C GLY A 77 5.76 -8.91 -1.35
N TYR A 78 5.86 -7.58 -1.49
CA TYR A 78 7.02 -6.81 -1.04
C TYR A 78 6.93 -6.49 0.46
N SER A 79 7.36 -7.43 1.29
CA SER A 79 7.27 -7.32 2.76
C SER A 79 7.96 -6.08 3.35
N GLU A 80 9.10 -5.66 2.79
CA GLU A 80 9.79 -4.44 3.24
C GLU A 80 8.98 -3.18 2.93
N VAL A 81 8.34 -3.13 1.75
CA VAL A 81 7.45 -2.01 1.38
C VAL A 81 6.21 -2.00 2.27
N ALA A 82 5.57 -3.15 2.48
CA ALA A 82 4.41 -3.27 3.35
C ALA A 82 4.74 -2.85 4.79
N GLU A 83 5.92 -3.21 5.31
CA GLU A 83 6.36 -2.81 6.64
C GLU A 83 6.56 -1.30 6.76
N VAL A 84 7.21 -0.67 5.78
CA VAL A 84 7.41 0.79 5.74
C VAL A 84 6.07 1.51 5.66
N LEU A 85 5.19 1.13 4.72
CA LEU A 85 3.85 1.69 4.57
C LEU A 85 3.07 1.61 5.88
N ALA A 86 2.92 0.40 6.43
CA ALA A 86 2.15 0.18 7.65
C ALA A 86 2.71 1.00 8.82
N SER A 87 4.04 1.01 8.99
CA SER A 87 4.67 1.75 10.09
C SER A 87 4.49 3.26 9.96
N GLU A 88 4.71 3.81 8.78
CA GLU A 88 4.63 5.26 8.56
C GLU A 88 3.18 5.77 8.59
N VAL A 89 2.22 4.99 8.08
CA VAL A 89 0.81 5.35 8.13
C VAL A 89 0.28 5.33 9.57
N ILE A 90 0.64 4.31 10.38
CA ILE A 90 0.28 4.26 11.81
C ILE A 90 0.85 5.47 12.55
N LYS A 91 2.12 5.84 12.33
CA LYS A 91 2.74 7.02 12.97
C LYS A 91 1.97 8.31 12.71
N LYS A 92 1.30 8.41 11.55
CA LYS A 92 0.50 9.58 11.15
C LYS A 92 -0.97 9.50 11.57
N GLY A 93 -1.36 8.45 12.29
CA GLY A 93 -2.73 8.26 12.80
C GLY A 93 -3.71 7.65 11.80
N GLY A 94 -3.24 7.20 10.64
CA GLY A 94 -4.07 6.63 9.57
C GLY A 94 -4.35 5.14 9.74
N SER A 95 -4.69 4.65 10.93
CA SER A 95 -4.90 3.21 11.16
C SER A 95 -5.94 2.59 10.22
N LEU A 96 -6.85 3.41 9.68
CA LEU A 96 -7.87 3.01 8.70
C LEU A 96 -7.26 2.47 7.39
N ALA A 97 -6.04 2.86 7.04
CA ALA A 97 -5.40 2.39 5.82
C ALA A 97 -4.97 0.91 5.86
N LEU A 98 -4.77 0.33 7.06
CA LEU A 98 -4.40 -1.08 7.20
C LEU A 98 -5.54 -2.02 6.84
N ASP A 99 -6.78 -1.58 7.12
CA ASP A 99 -8.01 -2.35 6.92
C ASP A 99 -8.90 -1.69 5.85
N ALA A 100 -8.31 -0.87 4.98
CA ALA A 100 -9.01 -0.32 3.83
C ALA A 100 -9.55 -1.48 2.98
N MET A 101 -10.73 -1.30 2.39
CA MET A 101 -11.37 -2.31 1.55
C MET A 101 -11.38 -1.85 0.10
N ASP A 102 -11.03 -2.75 -0.81
CA ASP A 102 -11.12 -2.52 -2.25
C ASP A 102 -12.58 -2.62 -2.77
N GLU A 103 -12.74 -2.64 -4.09
CA GLU A 103 -14.06 -2.81 -4.72
C GLU A 103 -14.72 -4.16 -4.48
N ASN A 104 -14.01 -5.20 -4.04
CA ASN A 104 -14.58 -6.51 -3.65
C ASN A 104 -14.80 -6.62 -2.13
N GLY A 105 -14.36 -5.63 -1.36
CA GLY A 105 -14.37 -5.70 0.10
C GLY A 105 -13.11 -6.35 0.68
N ASP A 106 -12.14 -6.70 -0.16
CA ASP A 106 -10.90 -7.32 0.27
C ASP A 106 -10.02 -6.29 0.97
N THR A 107 -9.42 -6.70 2.08
CA THR A 107 -8.40 -5.93 2.80
C THR A 107 -7.00 -6.25 2.26
N PRO A 108 -5.97 -5.42 2.52
CA PRO A 108 -4.59 -5.76 2.14
C PRO A 108 -4.13 -7.12 2.70
N LEU A 109 -4.62 -7.50 3.87
CA LEU A 109 -4.35 -8.81 4.47
C LEU A 109 -4.97 -9.95 3.67
N MET A 110 -6.21 -9.80 3.19
CA MET A 110 -6.86 -10.76 2.29
C MET A 110 -6.10 -10.88 0.97
N ILE A 111 -5.69 -9.77 0.37
CA ILE A 111 -4.88 -9.77 -0.87
C ILE A 111 -3.54 -10.50 -0.67
N ALA A 112 -2.85 -10.28 0.46
CA ALA A 112 -1.62 -11.01 0.78
C ALA A 112 -1.86 -12.51 0.96
N CYS A 113 -2.99 -12.89 1.58
CA CYS A 113 -3.41 -14.29 1.70
C CYS A 113 -3.78 -14.91 0.35
N ASP A 114 -4.51 -14.21 -0.51
CA ASP A 114 -4.94 -14.66 -1.85
C ASP A 114 -3.75 -15.02 -2.74
N ASN A 115 -2.64 -14.31 -2.55
CA ASN A 115 -1.39 -14.50 -3.30
C ASN A 115 -0.33 -15.36 -2.56
N GLY A 116 -0.62 -15.82 -1.34
CA GLY A 116 0.28 -16.70 -0.58
C GLY A 116 1.54 -16.03 -0.02
N HIS A 117 1.53 -14.70 0.15
CA HIS A 117 2.70 -13.93 0.59
C HIS A 117 2.87 -13.94 2.11
N SER A 118 3.24 -15.10 2.66
CA SER A 118 3.32 -15.35 4.11
C SER A 118 4.13 -14.31 4.91
N LYS A 119 5.22 -13.77 4.35
CA LYS A 119 6.01 -12.71 4.99
C LYS A 119 5.23 -11.41 5.12
N VAL A 120 4.46 -11.02 4.10
CA VAL A 120 3.59 -9.84 4.17
C VAL A 120 2.48 -10.05 5.18
N VAL A 121 1.85 -11.24 5.18
CA VAL A 121 0.83 -11.61 6.17
C VAL A 121 1.37 -11.44 7.59
N SER A 122 2.57 -11.95 7.89
CA SER A 122 3.19 -11.77 9.21
C SER A 122 3.38 -10.29 9.57
N VAL A 123 3.92 -9.48 8.63
CA VAL A 123 4.09 -8.04 8.84
C VAL A 123 2.77 -7.35 9.17
N LEU A 124 1.71 -7.61 8.40
CA LEU A 124 0.42 -6.95 8.60
C LEU A 124 -0.22 -7.32 9.95
N ILE A 125 -0.17 -8.60 10.33
CA ILE A 125 -0.68 -9.07 11.63
C ILE A 125 0.11 -8.42 12.79
N GLU A 126 1.43 -8.35 12.68
CA GLU A 126 2.28 -7.68 13.68
C GLU A 126 1.98 -6.18 13.81
N LYS A 127 1.56 -5.55 12.71
CA LYS A 127 1.14 -4.13 12.67
C LYS A 127 -0.31 -3.91 13.10
N GLY A 128 -1.06 -4.98 13.37
CA GLY A 128 -2.41 -4.94 13.91
C GLY A 128 -3.53 -4.90 12.87
N ALA A 129 -3.29 -5.39 11.64
CA ALA A 129 -4.36 -5.58 10.67
C ALA A 129 -5.45 -6.53 11.21
N ASN A 130 -6.71 -6.24 10.90
CA ASN A 130 -7.85 -7.00 11.38
C ASN A 130 -8.05 -8.30 10.59
N ALA A 131 -7.57 -9.42 11.13
CA ALA A 131 -7.75 -10.75 10.54
C ALA A 131 -9.21 -11.24 10.45
N GLU A 132 -10.11 -10.62 11.23
CA GLU A 132 -11.53 -10.98 11.31
C GLU A 132 -12.40 -10.06 10.43
N ALA A 133 -11.80 -9.18 9.63
CA ALA A 133 -12.53 -8.42 8.62
C ALA A 133 -13.25 -9.37 7.65
N LEU A 134 -14.41 -8.95 7.17
CA LEU A 134 -15.22 -9.71 6.21
C LEU A 134 -15.28 -8.96 4.89
N ASP A 135 -15.01 -9.66 3.80
CA ASP A 135 -15.25 -9.17 2.44
C ASP A 135 -16.76 -9.16 2.11
N LYS A 136 -17.11 -8.85 0.85
CA LYS A 136 -18.51 -8.80 0.42
C LYS A 136 -19.21 -10.17 0.40
N ASP A 137 -18.45 -11.26 0.29
CA ASP A 137 -18.96 -12.63 0.31
C ASP A 137 -18.97 -13.24 1.72
N GLY A 138 -18.48 -12.51 2.72
CA GLY A 138 -18.43 -12.92 4.11
C GLY A 138 -17.22 -13.81 4.44
N TYR A 139 -16.16 -13.75 3.63
CA TYR A 139 -14.91 -14.44 3.88
C TYR A 139 -13.96 -13.57 4.69
N THR A 140 -13.10 -14.24 5.45
CA THR A 140 -11.99 -13.63 6.20
C THR A 140 -10.68 -13.95 5.49
N ALA A 141 -9.59 -13.31 5.90
CA ALA A 141 -8.27 -13.64 5.37
C ALA A 141 -7.91 -15.14 5.50
N LEU A 142 -8.42 -15.83 6.54
CA LEU A 142 -8.22 -17.27 6.71
C LEU A 142 -9.04 -18.10 5.71
N HIS A 143 -10.29 -17.71 5.44
CA HIS A 143 -11.11 -18.37 4.42
C HIS A 143 -10.42 -18.31 3.05
N VAL A 144 -9.94 -17.12 2.66
CA VAL A 144 -9.21 -16.88 1.40
C VAL A 144 -7.95 -17.76 1.32
N ALA A 145 -7.12 -17.78 2.37
CA ALA A 145 -5.90 -18.60 2.39
C ALA A 145 -6.19 -20.11 2.22
N CYS A 146 -7.24 -20.61 2.89
CA CYS A 146 -7.65 -22.00 2.78
C CYS A 146 -8.21 -22.36 1.39
N GLU A 147 -8.96 -21.47 0.75
CA GLU A 147 -9.50 -21.70 -0.61
C GLU A 147 -8.39 -21.89 -1.64
N LYS A 148 -7.32 -21.10 -1.54
CA LYS A 148 -6.14 -21.21 -2.42
C LYS A 148 -5.23 -22.40 -2.10
N GLY A 149 -5.47 -23.11 -1.00
CA GLY A 149 -4.69 -24.27 -0.58
C GLY A 149 -3.34 -23.91 0.02
N TYR A 150 -3.18 -22.71 0.58
CA TYR A 150 -1.99 -22.35 1.35
C TYR A 150 -2.04 -23.01 2.72
N SER A 151 -0.96 -23.71 3.09
CA SER A 151 -0.82 -24.52 4.31
C SER A 151 0.20 -23.95 5.27
#